data_AF-A0A7J8ZER3-F1
#
_entry.id   AF-A0A7J8ZER3-F1
#
_cell.length_a   1.000
_cell.length_b   1.000
_cell.length_c   1.000
_cell.angle_alpha   90.00
_cell.angle_beta   90.00
_cell.angle_gamma   90.00
#
_symmetry.space_group_name_H-M   'P 1'
#
loop_
_entity.id
_entity.type
_entity.pdbx_description
1 polymer ?
#
loop_
_entity_poly.entity_id
_entity_poly.type
_entity_poly.pdbx_seq_one_letter_code
_entity_poly.pdbx_strand_id
1 'polypeptide(L)'
;MALTLRVVAPLVASRMAKTYPISSGEALGSEPLLPYLSPQLNGNRLLVGANFASAGIGILNDTGIQFINIIRMFRQFEYFQEYQGRLANLVGTTEAQRIVSEALVLITVGGNDFVNNYFLVPFSARSRQFSLPDYVRYLISEYRKLLMRLYELGARKVLVTGTGPLGCVPAELAMRSPNGQCAAELQRAAGLFNPQLVQMINGLNSDLGANVFIAANTQQQTNDFISNPRAFG
;
A
#
# COMPACT_ATOMS: atom_id res chain seq x y z
N MET A 1 7.24 -1.85 -7.35
CA MET A 1 6.85 -1.58 -5.96
C MET A 1 5.34 -1.80 -5.84
N ALA A 2 4.88 -2.83 -5.13
CA ALA A 2 3.47 -3.03 -4.83
C ALA A 2 3.35 -3.97 -3.63
N LEU A 3 2.79 -3.48 -2.53
CA LEU A 3 2.63 -4.19 -1.26
C LEU A 3 1.24 -3.87 -0.70
N THR A 4 0.26 -4.64 -1.14
CA THR A 4 -1.07 -4.07 -1.30
C THR A 4 -1.98 -4.18 -0.07
N LEU A 5 -1.80 -5.15 0.80
CA LEU A 5 -2.39 -5.12 2.14
C LEU A 5 -1.67 -6.16 2.99
N ARG A 6 -1.01 -5.73 4.05
CA ARG A 6 -0.39 -6.64 5.03
C ARG A 6 -1.03 -6.40 6.39
N VAL A 7 -1.40 -7.46 7.07
CA VAL A 7 -1.92 -7.42 8.42
C VAL A 7 -0.89 -8.10 9.31
N VAL A 8 -0.30 -7.35 10.23
CA VAL A 8 0.66 -7.84 11.23
C VAL A 8 -0.04 -7.90 12.57
N ALA A 9 -0.11 -9.07 13.17
CA ALA A 9 -0.74 -9.23 14.47
C ALA A 9 0.01 -8.45 15.58
N PRO A 10 -0.69 -8.06 16.68
CA PRO A 10 -0.15 -7.16 17.70
C PRO A 10 1.15 -7.64 18.35
N LEU A 11 1.23 -8.95 18.65
CA LEU A 11 2.41 -9.59 19.26
C LEU A 11 3.66 -9.47 18.38
N VAL A 12 3.49 -9.40 17.06
CA VAL A 12 4.57 -9.25 16.08
C VAL A 12 4.89 -7.77 15.85
N ALA A 13 3.88 -6.91 15.78
CA ALA A 13 4.03 -5.47 15.54
C ALA A 13 4.88 -4.79 16.63
N SER A 14 4.73 -5.19 17.91
CA SER A 14 5.55 -4.68 19.02
C SER A 14 7.05 -4.96 18.88
N ARG A 15 7.43 -6.00 18.13
CA ARG A 15 8.83 -6.34 17.82
C ARG A 15 9.35 -5.58 16.59
N MET A 16 8.49 -5.26 15.63
CA MET A 16 8.85 -4.51 14.42
C MET A 16 9.23 -3.04 14.67
N ALA A 17 8.70 -2.40 15.73
CA ALA A 17 8.99 -1.01 16.06
C ALA A 17 10.47 -0.72 16.42
N LYS A 18 11.34 -1.75 16.48
CA LYS A 18 12.76 -1.62 16.80
C LYS A 18 13.72 -1.74 15.60
N THR A 19 13.22 -1.97 14.36
CA THR A 19 14.10 -2.30 13.21
C THR A 19 13.70 -1.60 11.90
N TYR A 20 14.71 -1.22 11.11
CA TYR A 20 14.74 -0.56 9.78
C TYR A 20 13.92 -1.27 8.66
N PRO A 21 13.80 -0.67 7.45
CA PRO A 21 12.55 -0.15 6.89
C PRO A 21 11.46 -1.21 6.63
N ILE A 22 10.20 -0.76 6.77
CA ILE A 22 8.94 -1.55 6.75
C ILE A 22 8.63 -2.22 5.38
N SER A 23 9.52 -2.11 4.38
CA SER A 23 9.34 -2.70 3.04
C SER A 23 9.49 -4.22 3.02
N SER A 24 10.43 -4.75 3.80
CA SER A 24 10.61 -6.18 4.05
C SER A 24 9.82 -6.51 5.31
N GLY A 25 8.91 -7.49 5.27
CA GLY A 25 8.17 -7.95 6.46
C GLY A 25 9.06 -8.69 7.47
N GLU A 26 10.36 -8.39 7.46
CA GLU A 26 11.43 -9.04 8.19
C GLU A 26 12.03 -7.98 9.11
N ALA A 27 11.39 -7.75 10.25
CA ALA A 27 12.18 -7.36 11.40
C ALA A 27 13.00 -8.59 11.79
N LEU A 28 14.32 -8.44 11.93
CA LEU A 28 15.22 -9.49 12.43
C LEU A 28 14.60 -10.15 13.68
N GLY A 29 14.03 -11.36 13.52
CA GLY A 29 13.40 -12.14 14.60
C GLY A 29 11.87 -12.33 14.56
N SER A 30 11.13 -11.85 13.55
CA SER A 30 9.70 -12.18 13.35
C SER A 30 9.48 -13.21 12.24
N GLU A 31 8.54 -14.15 12.42
CA GLU A 31 8.11 -15.07 11.34
C GLU A 31 7.55 -14.24 10.16
N PRO A 32 8.00 -14.48 8.91
CA PRO A 32 7.56 -13.70 7.76
C PRO A 32 6.07 -13.89 7.47
N LEU A 33 5.39 -12.82 7.07
CA LEU A 33 3.98 -12.90 6.66
C LEU A 33 3.85 -13.74 5.39
N LEU A 34 3.04 -14.80 5.47
CA LEU A 34 2.71 -15.63 4.32
C LEU A 34 1.66 -14.96 3.42
N PRO A 35 1.72 -15.16 2.09
CA PRO A 35 0.64 -14.81 1.19
C PRO A 35 -0.67 -15.46 1.63
N TYR A 36 -1.81 -14.76 1.53
CA TYR A 36 -3.10 -15.29 1.97
C TYR A 36 -3.46 -16.64 1.33
N LEU A 37 -3.16 -16.78 0.03
CA LEU A 37 -3.42 -17.97 -0.76
C LEU A 37 -2.37 -19.09 -0.57
N SER A 38 -1.40 -18.90 0.32
CA SER A 38 -0.42 -19.92 0.66
C SER A 38 -1.11 -21.07 1.40
N PRO A 39 -0.95 -22.34 0.97
CA PRO A 39 -1.46 -23.49 1.74
C PRO A 39 -0.77 -23.63 3.11
N GLN A 40 0.39 -22.99 3.28
CA GLN A 40 1.13 -22.95 4.54
C GLN A 40 0.58 -21.92 5.54
N LEU A 41 -0.33 -21.02 5.14
CA LEU A 41 -1.02 -20.10 6.05
C LEU A 41 -2.20 -20.84 6.71
N ASN A 42 -1.94 -21.57 7.79
CA ASN A 42 -2.94 -22.33 8.52
C ASN A 42 -2.64 -22.36 10.04
N GLY A 43 -3.63 -22.75 10.85
CA GLY A 43 -3.50 -22.84 12.31
C GLY A 43 -2.93 -21.56 12.94
N ASN A 44 -1.96 -21.72 13.82
CA ASN A 44 -1.33 -20.61 14.55
C ASN A 44 -0.63 -19.58 13.66
N ARG A 45 -0.33 -19.88 12.39
CA ARG A 45 0.23 -18.87 11.47
C ARG A 45 -0.77 -17.78 11.12
N LEU A 46 -2.08 -18.05 11.24
CA LEU A 46 -3.11 -17.01 11.17
C LEU A 46 -2.97 -15.99 12.31
N LEU A 47 -2.33 -16.35 13.43
CA LEU A 47 -2.09 -15.43 14.55
C LEU A 47 -0.87 -14.53 14.34
N VAL A 48 -0.03 -14.80 13.33
CA VAL A 48 1.10 -13.95 12.94
C VAL A 48 0.61 -12.81 12.04
N GLY A 49 -0.26 -13.16 11.10
CA GLY A 49 -0.82 -12.24 10.11
C GLY A 49 -0.83 -12.82 8.70
N ALA A 50 -1.19 -12.00 7.72
CA ALA A 50 -1.26 -12.41 6.31
C ALA A 50 -0.90 -11.27 5.37
N ASN A 51 -0.40 -11.64 4.18
CA ASN A 51 -0.11 -10.74 3.08
C ASN A 51 -1.10 -10.98 1.92
N PHE A 52 -1.95 -9.99 1.64
CA PHE A 52 -2.93 -10.03 0.55
C PHE A 52 -2.41 -9.35 -0.72
N ALA A 53 -1.15 -8.88 -0.71
CA ALA A 53 -0.59 -8.08 -1.78
C ALA A 53 -0.61 -8.75 -3.15
N SER A 54 -0.89 -7.96 -4.18
CA SER A 54 -0.81 -8.38 -5.58
C SER A 54 -0.09 -7.32 -6.40
N ALA A 55 0.96 -7.75 -7.11
CA ALA A 55 1.78 -6.86 -7.90
C ALA A 55 1.02 -6.29 -9.10
N GLY A 56 1.27 -5.03 -9.45
CA GLY A 56 0.69 -4.38 -10.62
C GLY A 56 -0.68 -3.73 -10.41
N ILE A 57 -1.38 -4.02 -9.30
CA ILE A 57 -2.67 -3.38 -9.03
C ILE A 57 -2.52 -1.94 -8.56
N GLY A 58 -3.58 -1.15 -8.75
CA GLY A 58 -3.68 0.23 -8.28
C GLY A 58 -4.86 0.48 -7.35
N ILE A 59 -5.07 1.76 -7.05
CA ILE A 59 -6.27 2.27 -6.38
C ILE A 59 -7.48 2.00 -7.28
N LEU A 60 -7.31 2.20 -8.59
CA LEU A 60 -8.35 1.98 -9.58
C LEU A 60 -8.40 0.53 -10.06
N ASN A 61 -9.60 0.02 -10.33
CA ASN A 61 -9.82 -1.35 -10.77
C ASN A 61 -9.29 -1.67 -12.18
N ASP A 62 -9.14 -0.66 -13.03
CA ASP A 62 -8.57 -0.78 -14.37
C ASP A 62 -7.04 -0.64 -14.40
N THR A 63 -6.41 -0.22 -13.29
CA THR A 63 -4.96 -0.15 -13.20
C THR A 63 -4.35 -1.56 -13.28
N GLY A 64 -3.35 -1.72 -14.15
CA GLY A 64 -2.64 -2.97 -14.31
C GLY A 64 -3.31 -3.97 -15.25
N ILE A 65 -4.36 -3.59 -16.00
CA ILE A 65 -5.10 -4.50 -16.90
C ILE A 65 -4.22 -5.28 -17.91
N GLN A 66 -3.05 -4.77 -18.24
CA GLN A 66 -2.02 -5.44 -19.04
C GLN A 66 -1.47 -6.72 -18.37
N PHE A 67 -1.67 -6.87 -17.06
CA PHE A 67 -1.31 -8.05 -16.30
C PHE A 67 -2.53 -8.98 -16.22
N ILE A 68 -2.35 -10.23 -16.63
CA ILE A 68 -3.45 -11.21 -16.77
C ILE A 68 -4.00 -11.63 -15.39
N ASN A 69 -3.11 -11.91 -14.43
CA ASN A 69 -3.44 -12.53 -13.15
C ASN A 69 -3.19 -11.59 -11.96
N ILE A 70 -4.07 -10.60 -11.80
CA ILE A 70 -3.98 -9.62 -10.70
C ILE A 70 -5.18 -9.71 -9.77
N ILE A 71 -4.89 -9.74 -8.47
CA ILE A 71 -5.88 -9.73 -7.40
C ILE A 71 -6.15 -8.27 -7.04
N ARG A 72 -7.17 -7.67 -7.66
CA ARG A 72 -7.57 -6.27 -7.45
C ARG A 72 -7.95 -6.01 -6.00
N MET A 73 -7.95 -4.73 -5.59
CA MET A 73 -8.16 -4.34 -4.20
C MET A 73 -9.46 -4.90 -3.60
N PHE A 74 -10.56 -4.91 -4.36
CA PHE A 74 -11.82 -5.49 -3.87
C PHE A 74 -11.68 -6.98 -3.51
N ARG A 75 -10.96 -7.77 -4.32
CA ARG A 75 -10.68 -9.19 -4.02
C ARG A 75 -9.77 -9.32 -2.80
N GLN A 76 -8.82 -8.41 -2.61
CA GLN A 76 -7.97 -8.41 -1.41
C GLN A 76 -8.78 -8.13 -0.14
N PHE A 77 -9.79 -7.26 -0.21
CA PHE A 77 -10.72 -7.05 0.90
C PHE A 77 -11.63 -8.27 1.14
N GLU A 78 -12.11 -8.93 0.09
CA GLU A 78 -12.85 -10.21 0.22
C GLU A 78 -11.98 -11.27 0.91
N TYR A 79 -10.72 -11.41 0.51
CA TYR A 79 -9.78 -12.31 1.18
C TYR A 79 -9.47 -11.90 2.61
N PHE A 80 -9.43 -10.60 2.90
CA PHE A 80 -9.26 -10.13 4.27
C PHE A 80 -10.49 -10.51 5.13
N GLN A 81 -11.70 -10.40 4.60
CA GLN A 81 -12.92 -10.87 5.28
C GLN A 81 -12.90 -12.39 5.49
N GLU A 82 -12.47 -13.15 4.49
CA GLU A 82 -12.32 -14.60 4.61
C GLU A 82 -11.28 -14.97 5.68
N TYR A 83 -10.15 -14.26 5.71
CA TYR A 83 -9.15 -14.39 6.76
C TYR A 83 -9.73 -14.13 8.16
N GLN A 84 -10.57 -13.10 8.33
CA GLN A 84 -11.24 -12.83 9.61
C GLN A 84 -12.13 -13.99 10.03
N GLY A 85 -12.87 -14.61 9.09
CA GLY A 85 -13.67 -15.80 9.36
C GLY A 85 -12.82 -17.00 9.77
N ARG A 86 -11.70 -17.24 9.08
CA ARG A 86 -10.74 -18.31 9.42
C ARG A 86 -10.10 -18.09 10.80
N LEU A 87 -9.79 -16.84 11.13
CA LEU A 87 -9.26 -16.46 12.44
C LEU A 87 -10.32 -16.66 13.54
N ALA A 88 -11.57 -16.25 13.29
CA ALA A 88 -12.68 -16.46 14.22
C ALA A 88 -12.94 -17.94 14.50
N ASN A 89 -12.80 -18.82 13.49
CA ASN A 89 -12.91 -20.26 13.68
C ASN A 89 -11.79 -20.84 14.57
N LEU A 90 -10.63 -20.18 14.65
CA LEU A 90 -9.49 -20.63 15.43
C LEU A 90 -9.54 -20.15 16.89
N VAL A 91 -9.88 -18.88 17.12
CA VAL A 91 -9.78 -18.23 18.45
C VAL A 91 -11.11 -17.72 19.00
N GLY A 92 -12.19 -17.86 18.25
CA GLY A 92 -13.49 -17.26 18.55
C GLY A 92 -13.64 -15.84 17.98
N THR A 93 -14.89 -15.44 17.72
CA THR A 93 -15.23 -14.17 17.06
C THR A 93 -14.72 -12.93 17.81
N THR A 94 -14.93 -12.88 19.12
CA THR A 94 -14.53 -11.73 19.95
C THR A 94 -13.02 -11.53 19.91
N GLU A 95 -12.25 -12.61 20.06
CA GLU A 95 -10.79 -12.54 20.04
C GLU A 95 -10.26 -12.22 18.64
N ALA A 96 -10.87 -12.76 17.59
CA ALA A 96 -10.51 -12.41 16.21
C ALA A 96 -10.73 -10.92 15.92
N GLN A 97 -11.86 -10.34 16.37
CA GLN A 97 -12.12 -8.90 16.25
C GLN A 97 -11.08 -8.09 17.01
N ARG A 98 -10.72 -8.51 18.23
CA ARG A 98 -9.66 -7.86 19.03
C ARG A 98 -8.33 -7.88 18.30
N ILE A 99 -7.88 -9.04 17.82
CA ILE A 99 -6.64 -9.21 17.06
C ILE A 99 -6.62 -8.28 15.84
N VAL A 100 -7.70 -8.24 15.06
CA VAL A 100 -7.79 -7.38 13.87
C VAL A 100 -7.72 -5.90 14.23
N SER A 101 -8.45 -5.48 15.27
CA SER A 101 -8.47 -4.07 15.70
C SER A 101 -7.11 -3.61 16.22
N GLU A 102 -6.34 -4.49 16.85
CA GLU A 102 -5.04 -4.16 17.40
C GLU A 102 -3.89 -4.36 16.39
N ALA A 103 -4.13 -5.08 15.28
CA ALA A 103 -3.15 -5.37 14.25
C ALA A 103 -2.69 -4.11 13.52
N LEU A 104 -1.43 -4.13 13.08
CA LEU A 104 -0.90 -3.11 12.18
C LEU A 104 -1.21 -3.51 10.75
N VAL A 105 -1.96 -2.66 10.05
CA VAL A 105 -2.28 -2.81 8.64
C VAL A 105 -1.36 -1.90 7.82
N LEU A 106 -0.65 -2.45 6.85
CA LEU A 106 0.14 -1.68 5.90
C LEU A 106 -0.53 -1.75 4.52
N ILE A 107 -0.80 -0.57 3.93
CA ILE A 107 -1.33 -0.44 2.57
C ILE A 107 -0.36 0.38 1.72
N THR A 108 0.11 -0.20 0.62
CA THR A 108 0.95 0.45 -0.39
C THR A 108 0.36 0.30 -1.77
N VAL A 109 -0.28 1.36 -2.25
CA VAL A 109 -0.96 1.43 -3.54
C VAL A 109 -0.94 2.87 -4.07
N GLY A 110 -1.11 3.08 -5.38
CA GLY A 110 -1.11 4.40 -6.01
C GLY A 110 -0.02 4.56 -7.07
N GLY A 111 1.16 3.96 -6.85
CA GLY A 111 2.28 4.08 -7.81
C GLY A 111 1.93 3.50 -9.20
N ASN A 112 1.26 2.35 -9.23
CA ASN A 112 0.82 1.71 -10.47
C ASN A 112 -0.25 2.53 -11.21
N ASP A 113 -1.07 3.32 -10.51
CA ASP A 113 -2.07 4.17 -11.16
C ASP A 113 -1.41 5.26 -12.03
N PHE A 114 -0.15 5.61 -11.73
CA PHE A 114 0.67 6.45 -12.59
C PHE A 114 1.42 5.63 -13.64
N VAL A 115 2.32 4.73 -13.23
CA VAL A 115 3.25 4.08 -14.17
C VAL A 115 2.58 3.03 -15.06
N ASN A 116 1.60 2.32 -14.51
CA ASN A 116 0.93 1.19 -15.15
C ASN A 116 -0.50 1.54 -15.62
N ASN A 117 -0.88 2.82 -15.60
CA ASN A 117 -2.16 3.28 -16.12
C ASN A 117 -2.03 4.66 -16.82
N TYR A 118 -1.84 5.74 -16.06
CA TYR A 118 -1.81 7.10 -16.64
C TYR A 118 -0.65 7.34 -17.62
N PHE A 119 0.56 6.90 -17.30
CA PHE A 119 1.78 7.08 -18.10
C PHE A 119 2.20 5.82 -18.86
N LEU A 120 1.40 4.74 -18.84
CA LEU A 120 1.78 3.45 -19.41
C LEU A 120 2.20 3.55 -20.89
N VAL A 121 1.45 4.33 -21.68
CA VAL A 121 1.76 4.64 -23.08
C VAL A 121 1.50 6.13 -23.34
N PRO A 122 2.14 6.72 -24.37
CA PRO A 122 1.73 8.03 -24.87
C PRO A 122 0.22 8.05 -25.14
N PHE A 123 -0.47 9.06 -24.64
CA PHE A 123 -1.92 9.22 -24.79
C PHE A 123 -2.75 8.00 -24.32
N SER A 124 -2.37 7.41 -23.18
CA SER A 124 -3.19 6.41 -22.47
C SER A 124 -4.65 6.84 -22.35
N ALA A 125 -5.57 5.88 -22.20
CA ALA A 125 -6.99 6.19 -22.01
C ALA A 125 -7.20 7.17 -20.84
N ARG A 126 -6.45 7.01 -19.74
CA ARG A 126 -6.53 7.90 -18.57
C ARG A 126 -5.98 9.30 -18.81
N SER A 127 -4.84 9.44 -19.49
CA SER A 127 -4.28 10.76 -19.82
C SER A 127 -5.12 11.54 -20.84
N ARG A 128 -5.94 10.86 -21.66
CA ARG A 128 -6.93 11.49 -22.53
C ARG A 128 -8.22 11.89 -21.80
N GLN A 129 -8.56 11.18 -20.73
CA GLN A 129 -9.77 11.42 -19.96
C GLN A 129 -9.59 12.54 -18.93
N PHE A 130 -8.41 12.65 -18.33
CA PHE A 130 -8.15 13.57 -17.23
C PHE A 130 -6.84 14.33 -17.45
N SER A 131 -6.83 15.61 -17.09
CA SER A 131 -5.58 16.30 -16.81
C SER A 131 -4.89 15.67 -15.59
N LEU A 132 -3.57 15.81 -15.45
CA LEU A 132 -2.85 15.20 -14.33
C LEU A 132 -3.39 15.66 -12.95
N PRO A 133 -3.67 16.96 -12.70
CA PRO A 133 -4.29 17.39 -11.45
C PRO A 133 -5.67 16.77 -11.21
N ASP A 134 -6.51 16.65 -12.23
CA ASP A 134 -7.85 16.04 -12.11
C ASP A 134 -7.77 14.55 -11.81
N TYR A 135 -6.83 13.87 -12.45
CA TYR A 135 -6.55 12.47 -12.21
C TYR A 135 -6.08 12.23 -10.77
N VAL A 136 -5.19 13.07 -10.25
CA VAL A 136 -4.76 12.99 -8.84
C VAL A 136 -5.94 13.18 -7.89
N ARG A 137 -6.80 14.18 -8.13
CA ARG A 137 -8.02 14.38 -7.31
C ARG A 137 -8.93 13.16 -7.35
N TYR A 138 -9.11 12.56 -8.52
CA TYR A 138 -9.87 11.33 -8.69
C TYR A 138 -9.27 10.16 -7.91
N LEU A 139 -7.95 9.95 -8.00
CA LEU A 139 -7.26 8.91 -7.23
C LEU A 139 -7.41 9.09 -5.72
N ILE A 140 -7.31 10.33 -5.22
CA ILE A 140 -7.47 10.62 -3.78
C ILE A 140 -8.90 10.31 -3.31
N SER A 141 -9.91 10.64 -4.12
CA SER A 141 -11.31 10.28 -3.85
C SER A 141 -11.50 8.75 -3.76
N GLU A 142 -10.98 8.01 -4.73
CA GLU A 142 -11.09 6.54 -4.71
C GLU A 142 -10.29 5.92 -3.56
N TYR A 143 -9.11 6.47 -3.24
CA TYR A 143 -8.31 5.98 -2.12
C TYR A 143 -9.03 6.19 -0.79
N ARG A 144 -9.71 7.33 -0.59
CA ARG A 144 -10.55 7.55 0.61
C ARG A 144 -11.58 6.43 0.81
N LYS A 145 -12.22 5.97 -0.27
CA LYS A 145 -13.19 4.85 -0.21
C LYS A 145 -12.52 3.55 0.22
N LEU A 146 -11.32 3.25 -0.29
CA LEU A 146 -10.57 2.06 0.12
C LEU A 146 -10.16 2.10 1.60
N LEU A 147 -9.72 3.26 2.10
CA LEU A 147 -9.39 3.43 3.51
C LEU A 147 -10.61 3.29 4.41
N MET A 148 -11.74 3.91 4.04
CA MET A 148 -13.00 3.72 4.77
C MET A 148 -13.44 2.25 4.78
N ARG A 149 -13.29 1.54 3.66
CA ARG A 149 -13.58 0.12 3.62
C ARG A 149 -12.71 -0.68 4.59
N LEU A 150 -11.41 -0.38 4.69
CA LEU A 150 -10.54 -1.02 5.70
C LEU A 150 -11.00 -0.74 7.13
N TYR A 151 -11.44 0.50 7.40
CA TYR A 151 -12.00 0.86 8.70
C TYR A 151 -13.28 0.08 9.02
N GLU A 152 -14.20 -0.04 8.07
CA GLU A 152 -15.41 -0.87 8.20
C GLU A 152 -15.09 -2.34 8.49
N LEU A 153 -14.00 -2.85 7.91
CA LEU A 153 -13.49 -4.20 8.15
C LEU A 153 -12.78 -4.36 9.50
N GLY A 154 -12.74 -3.32 10.34
CA GLY A 154 -12.23 -3.40 11.72
C GLY A 154 -10.78 -2.96 11.90
N ALA A 155 -10.09 -2.51 10.84
CA ALA A 155 -8.74 -1.98 10.98
C ALA A 155 -8.74 -0.68 11.80
N ARG A 156 -7.85 -0.57 12.79
CA ARG A 156 -7.71 0.65 13.63
C ARG A 156 -6.31 1.23 13.68
N LYS A 157 -5.30 0.52 13.17
CA LYS A 157 -3.91 1.01 13.06
C LYS A 157 -3.43 0.76 11.63
N VAL A 158 -3.50 1.78 10.79
CA VAL A 158 -3.23 1.65 9.35
C VAL A 158 -2.09 2.57 8.93
N LEU A 159 -0.98 2.00 8.50
CA LEU A 159 0.10 2.72 7.86
C LEU A 159 -0.16 2.80 6.35
N VAL A 160 -0.33 4.01 5.85
CA VAL A 160 -0.64 4.31 4.45
C VAL A 160 0.60 4.91 3.81
N THR A 161 1.16 4.26 2.78
CA THR A 161 2.33 4.80 2.09
C THR A 161 1.92 5.70 0.93
N GLY A 162 2.63 6.82 0.77
CA GLY A 162 2.57 7.60 -0.45
C GLY A 162 3.31 6.91 -1.61
N THR A 163 3.35 7.57 -2.76
CA THR A 163 4.23 7.13 -3.85
C THR A 163 5.67 7.47 -3.53
N GLY A 164 6.60 6.57 -3.86
CA GLY A 164 8.02 6.91 -3.96
C GLY A 164 8.29 7.89 -5.12
N PRO A 165 9.56 8.20 -5.40
CA PRO A 165 9.94 9.04 -6.52
C PRO A 165 9.70 8.31 -7.85
N LEU A 166 8.49 8.47 -8.40
CA LEU A 166 8.01 7.72 -9.57
C LEU A 166 8.92 7.88 -10.79
N GLY A 167 9.47 9.07 -11.00
CA GLY A 167 10.39 9.34 -12.11
C GLY A 167 11.75 8.64 -11.98
N CYS A 168 12.10 8.19 -10.78
CA CYS A 168 13.36 7.48 -10.50
C CYS A 168 13.19 5.95 -10.51
N VAL A 169 12.00 5.44 -10.84
CA VAL A 169 11.78 3.99 -10.95
C VAL A 169 12.66 3.45 -12.09
N PRO A 170 13.38 2.32 -11.93
CA PRO A 170 14.33 1.83 -12.94
C PRO A 170 13.76 1.69 -14.36
N ALA A 171 12.52 1.22 -14.49
CA ALA A 171 11.85 1.12 -15.79
C ALA A 171 11.61 2.51 -16.44
N GLU A 172 11.24 3.50 -15.64
CA GLU A 172 11.00 4.86 -16.11
C GLU A 172 12.31 5.57 -16.46
N LEU A 173 13.39 5.31 -15.71
CA LEU A 173 14.73 5.77 -16.07
C LEU A 173 15.16 5.17 -17.42
N ALA A 174 15.02 3.86 -17.60
CA ALA A 174 15.39 3.19 -18.86
C ALA A 174 14.60 3.73 -20.07
N MET A 175 13.33 4.10 -19.90
CA MET A 175 12.46 4.53 -20.98
C MET A 175 12.48 6.04 -21.24
N ARG A 176 12.73 6.86 -20.21
CA ARG A 176 12.49 8.32 -20.25
C ARG A 176 13.70 9.16 -19.85
N SER A 177 14.80 8.54 -19.42
CA SER A 177 15.95 9.25 -18.89
C SER A 177 17.18 9.12 -19.80
N PRO A 178 17.35 9.99 -20.80
CA PRO A 178 18.53 9.99 -21.64
C PRO A 178 19.82 10.42 -20.90
N ASN A 179 19.68 11.10 -19.75
CA ASN A 179 20.78 11.66 -18.97
C ASN A 179 20.90 11.06 -17.55
N GLY A 180 20.14 10.00 -17.25
CA GLY A 180 20.13 9.36 -15.93
C GLY A 180 19.34 10.12 -14.83
N GLN A 181 18.72 11.25 -15.15
CA GLN A 181 17.87 12.00 -14.21
C GLN A 181 16.45 11.43 -14.13
N CYS A 182 15.79 11.60 -12.99
CA CYS A 182 14.42 11.14 -12.81
C CYS A 182 13.45 11.86 -13.76
N ALA A 183 12.49 11.13 -14.33
CA ALA A 183 11.52 11.68 -15.27
C ALA A 183 10.62 12.75 -14.61
N ALA A 184 10.71 14.00 -15.10
CA ALA A 184 10.10 15.16 -14.46
C ALA A 184 8.57 15.07 -14.33
N GLU A 185 7.86 14.61 -15.36
CA GLU A 185 6.39 14.49 -15.33
C GLU A 185 5.89 13.46 -14.29
N LEU A 186 6.59 12.34 -14.14
CA LEU A 186 6.28 11.37 -13.09
C LEU A 186 6.63 11.91 -11.70
N GLN A 187 7.71 12.69 -11.59
CA GLN A 187 8.07 13.32 -10.33
C GLN A 187 7.04 14.40 -9.92
N ARG A 188 6.51 15.14 -10.89
CA ARG A 188 5.39 16.07 -10.71
C ARG A 188 4.13 15.35 -10.25
N ALA A 189 3.81 14.18 -10.82
CA ALA A 189 2.67 13.38 -10.39
C ALA A 189 2.77 12.98 -8.91
N ALA A 190 3.94 12.49 -8.47
CA ALA A 190 4.20 12.19 -7.06
C ALA A 190 4.07 13.44 -6.17
N GLY A 191 4.60 14.58 -6.63
CA GLY A 191 4.53 15.87 -5.92
C GLY A 191 3.12 16.42 -5.77
N LEU A 192 2.20 16.10 -6.69
CA LEU A 192 0.79 16.45 -6.58
C LEU A 192 0.03 15.47 -5.67
N PHE A 193 0.33 14.19 -5.75
CA PHE A 193 -0.40 13.12 -5.06
C PHE A 193 -0.08 13.03 -3.56
N ASN A 194 1.20 13.01 -3.19
CA ASN A 194 1.61 12.76 -1.81
C ASN A 194 1.06 13.80 -0.79
N PRO A 195 1.09 15.12 -1.06
CA PRO A 195 0.52 16.10 -0.14
C PRO A 195 -1.00 15.96 0.01
N GLN A 196 -1.71 15.67 -1.08
CA GLN A 196 -3.16 15.48 -1.06
C GLN A 196 -3.56 14.19 -0.33
N LEU A 197 -2.74 13.13 -0.42
CA LEU A 197 -2.93 11.92 0.37
C LEU A 197 -2.84 12.21 1.86
N VAL A 198 -1.83 12.95 2.30
CA VAL A 198 -1.67 13.36 3.71
C VAL A 198 -2.86 14.21 4.16
N GLN A 199 -3.28 15.18 3.35
CA GLN A 199 -4.45 16.01 3.66
C GLN A 199 -5.72 15.18 3.80
N MET A 200 -5.98 14.25 2.88
CA MET A 200 -7.13 13.36 2.92
C MET A 200 -7.12 12.46 4.17
N ILE A 201 -5.97 11.89 4.52
CA ILE A 201 -5.78 11.08 5.73
C ILE A 201 -6.09 11.88 7.00
N ASN A 202 -5.60 13.11 7.10
CA ASN A 202 -5.88 13.99 8.24
C ASN A 202 -7.37 14.32 8.35
N GLY A 203 -8.02 14.59 7.22
CA GLY A 203 -9.48 14.77 7.17
C GLY A 203 -10.22 13.51 7.63
N LEU A 204 -9.80 12.33 7.17
CA LEU A 204 -10.42 11.06 7.53
C LEU A 204 -10.30 10.76 9.03
N ASN A 205 -9.14 10.97 9.63
CA ASN A 205 -8.96 10.82 11.07
C ASN A 205 -9.80 11.82 11.87
N SER A 206 -9.97 13.04 11.36
CA SER A 206 -10.83 14.05 11.97
C SER A 206 -12.30 13.64 11.93
N ASP A 207 -12.79 13.15 10.78
CA ASP A 207 -14.14 12.61 10.60
C ASP A 207 -14.42 11.43 11.55
N LEU A 208 -13.41 10.60 11.78
CA LEU A 208 -13.49 9.41 12.65
C LEU A 208 -13.29 9.71 14.14
N GLY A 209 -12.82 10.91 14.50
CA GLY A 209 -12.46 11.26 15.87
C GLY A 209 -11.29 10.45 16.44
N ALA A 210 -10.48 9.82 15.60
CA ALA A 210 -9.40 8.93 16.00
C ALA A 210 -8.26 8.89 14.96
N ASN A 211 -7.02 8.75 15.45
CA ASN A 211 -5.83 8.59 14.60
C ASN A 211 -5.67 7.15 14.12
N VAL A 212 -6.53 6.74 13.19
CA VAL A 212 -6.53 5.38 12.61
C VAL A 212 -5.47 5.24 11.53
N PHE A 213 -5.37 6.25 10.66
CA PHE A 213 -4.51 6.23 9.48
C PHE A 213 -3.28 7.10 9.69
N ILE A 214 -2.10 6.57 9.41
CA ILE A 214 -0.83 7.29 9.51
C ILE A 214 -0.19 7.28 8.12
N ALA A 215 0.12 8.46 7.59
CA ALA A 215 0.82 8.58 6.32
C ALA A 215 2.33 8.35 6.51
N ALA A 216 2.91 7.41 5.76
CA ALA A 216 4.36 7.22 5.69
C ALA A 216 4.95 8.01 4.51
N ASN A 217 5.98 8.81 4.77
CA ASN A 217 6.68 9.58 3.73
C ASN A 217 7.69 8.71 2.96
N THR A 218 7.17 7.87 2.07
CA THR A 218 7.98 6.93 1.27
C THR A 218 8.89 7.65 0.26
N GLN A 219 8.49 8.84 -0.19
CA GLN A 219 9.32 9.65 -1.09
C GLN A 219 10.61 10.10 -0.39
N GLN A 220 10.51 10.65 0.83
CA GLN A 220 11.68 11.05 1.60
C GLN A 220 12.57 9.84 1.91
N GLN A 221 11.99 8.75 2.41
CA GLN A 221 12.75 7.53 2.71
C GLN A 221 13.54 7.01 1.50
N THR A 222 12.93 7.03 0.31
CA THR A 222 13.61 6.57 -0.92
C THR A 222 14.68 7.57 -1.37
N ASN A 223 14.43 8.87 -1.23
CA ASN A 223 15.42 9.90 -1.55
C ASN A 223 16.64 9.84 -0.62
N ASP A 224 16.44 9.53 0.67
CA ASP A 224 17.53 9.37 1.64
C ASP A 224 18.44 8.19 1.23
N PHE A 225 17.85 7.08 0.79
CA PHE A 225 18.60 5.93 0.25
C PHE A 225 19.37 6.29 -1.04
N ILE A 226 18.72 6.98 -1.98
CA ILE A 226 19.34 7.38 -3.26
C ILE A 226 20.49 8.38 -3.05
N SER A 227 20.30 9.34 -2.15
CA SER A 227 21.26 10.42 -1.90
C SER A 227 22.40 10.02 -0.98
N ASN A 228 22.22 9.02 -0.12
CA ASN A 228 23.24 8.55 0.82
C ASN A 228 23.30 7.01 0.92
N PRO A 229 23.58 6.28 -0.17
CA PRO A 229 23.49 4.81 -0.17
C PRO A 229 24.41 4.15 0.87
N ARG A 230 25.58 4.75 1.18
CA ARG A 230 26.53 4.24 2.18
C ARG A 230 25.95 4.17 3.59
N ALA A 231 24.97 4.99 3.93
CA ALA A 231 24.31 4.93 5.24
C ALA A 231 23.32 3.76 5.35
N PHE A 232 23.05 3.06 4.24
CA PHE A 232 22.00 2.05 4.12
C PHE A 232 22.51 0.68 3.64
N GLY A 233 23.80 0.53 3.35
CA GLY A 233 24.45 -0.72 2.93
C GLY A 233 25.21 -0.58 1.62
#